data_AF-A0AAE1ZB05-F1
#
_entry.id   AF-A0AAE1ZB05-F1
#
_cell.length_a   1.000
_cell.length_b   1.000
_cell.length_c   1.000
_cell.angle_alpha   90.00
_cell.angle_beta   90.00
_cell.angle_gamma   90.00
#
_symmetry.space_group_name_H-M   'P 1'
#
loop_
_entity.id
_entity.type
_entity.pdbx_description
1 polymer ?
#
loop_
_entity_poly.entity_id
_entity_poly.type
_entity_poly.pdbx_seq_one_letter_code
_entity_poly.pdbx_strand_id
1 'polypeptide(L)'
;MYPEFLPDGGLYNIPIYHTAYDIIDMAERFTDPASPFTGHFPRHRLITRLLLTLIIQFACASRVPLSPLRCSQSLLDDWLQFMELVTSKIPDILEYGVNLVT
;
A
#
# COMPACT_ATOMS: atom_id res chain seq x y z
N MET A 1 -30.93 0.78 -3.30
CA MET A 1 -30.13 1.00 -2.07
C MET A 1 -28.95 0.04 -2.19
N TYR A 2 -27.78 0.55 -2.58
CA TYR A 2 -26.58 -0.28 -2.70
C TYR A 2 -26.18 -0.71 -1.29
N PRO A 3 -26.07 -2.02 -1.00
CA PRO A 3 -25.38 -2.44 0.21
C PRO A 3 -23.91 -2.08 -0.01
N GLU A 4 -23.43 -1.06 0.71
CA GLU A 4 -22.02 -0.73 0.76
C GLU A 4 -21.27 -1.97 1.23
N PHE A 5 -20.51 -2.55 0.31
CA PHE A 5 -19.57 -3.63 0.56
C PHE A 5 -18.41 -3.04 1.37
N LEU A 6 -18.61 -2.84 2.67
CA LEU A 6 -17.55 -2.49 3.60
C LEU A 6 -16.84 -3.78 4.01
N PRO A 7 -15.52 -3.92 3.78
CA PRO A 7 -14.80 -5.12 4.14
C PRO A 7 -14.81 -5.29 5.66
N ASP A 8 -15.15 -6.51 6.06
CA ASP A 8 -15.06 -7.02 7.42
C ASP A 8 -13.60 -6.95 7.91
N GLY A 9 -13.37 -6.29 9.05
CA GLY A 9 -12.04 -6.12 9.65
C GLY A 9 -11.72 -4.66 9.96
N GLY A 10 -11.87 -4.28 11.23
CA GLY A 10 -11.74 -2.91 11.77
C GLY A 10 -10.36 -2.25 11.69
N LEU A 11 -9.73 -2.22 10.52
CA LEU A 11 -8.43 -1.58 10.25
C LEU A 11 -8.34 -0.90 8.88
N TYR A 12 -9.41 -0.83 8.09
CA TYR A 12 -9.32 -0.22 6.74
C TYR A 12 -9.00 1.28 6.79
N ASN A 13 -9.44 1.99 7.84
CA ASN A 13 -9.13 3.38 8.09
C ASN A 13 -8.81 3.61 9.57
N ILE A 14 -8.04 4.66 9.88
CA ILE A 14 -7.91 5.14 11.25
C ILE A 14 -9.33 5.41 11.79
N PRO A 15 -9.71 4.99 13.01
CA PRO A 15 -11.10 5.05 13.48
C PRO A 15 -11.75 6.44 13.44
N ILE A 16 -10.91 7.49 13.41
CA ILE A 16 -11.33 8.90 13.36
C ILE A 16 -11.44 9.48 11.94
N TYR A 17 -11.12 8.71 10.90
CA TYR A 17 -11.10 9.17 9.50
C TYR A 17 -12.48 9.68 9.04
N HIS A 18 -12.51 10.87 8.41
CA HIS A 18 -13.75 11.58 8.04
C HIS A 18 -14.74 11.81 9.19
N THR A 19 -14.25 11.90 10.42
CA THR A 19 -15.06 12.28 11.58
C THR A 19 -14.64 13.65 12.11
N ALA A 20 -15.45 14.24 12.99
CA ALA A 20 -15.09 15.46 13.71
C ALA A 20 -13.88 15.30 14.66
N TYR A 21 -13.41 14.07 14.85
CA TYR A 21 -12.25 13.74 15.69
C TYR A 21 -10.95 13.60 14.89
N ASP A 22 -10.98 13.82 13.57
CA ASP A 22 -9.79 13.96 12.73
C ASP A 22 -9.15 15.34 12.93
N ILE A 23 -8.58 15.52 14.12
CA ILE A 23 -8.03 16.79 14.61
C ILE A 23 -6.57 16.63 15.02
N ILE A 24 -5.84 17.75 15.07
CA ILE A 24 -4.42 17.81 15.43
C ILE A 24 -4.15 17.11 16.77
N ASP A 25 -5.01 17.31 17.77
CA ASP A 25 -4.88 16.67 19.09
C ASP A 25 -4.83 15.14 19.00
N MET A 26 -5.55 14.53 18.05
CA MET A 26 -5.47 13.08 17.86
C MET A 26 -4.08 12.66 17.39
N ALA A 27 -3.49 13.46 16.50
CA ALA A 27 -2.14 13.23 16.02
C ALA A 27 -1.09 13.42 17.12
N GLU A 28 -1.18 14.51 17.87
CA GLU A 28 -0.22 14.85 18.92
C GLU A 28 -0.23 13.89 20.10
N ARG A 29 -1.37 13.28 20.41
CA ARG A 29 -1.52 12.46 21.61
C ARG A 29 -1.47 10.96 21.32
N PHE A 30 -1.98 10.53 20.16
CA PHE A 30 -2.23 9.12 19.91
C PHE A 30 -1.50 8.56 18.70
N THR A 31 -1.45 9.27 17.56
CA THR A 31 -0.88 8.69 16.33
C THR A 31 0.58 9.03 16.10
N ASP A 32 1.06 10.20 16.53
CA ASP A 32 2.47 10.61 16.43
C ASP A 32 2.91 11.50 17.59
N PRO A 33 2.88 10.97 18.83
CA PRO A 33 3.21 11.75 20.00
C PRO A 33 4.68 12.18 20.03
N ALA A 34 4.92 13.30 20.70
CA ALA A 34 6.26 13.83 20.89
C ALA A 34 7.15 12.81 21.60
N SER A 35 8.39 12.71 21.15
CA SER A 35 9.42 11.88 21.77
C SER A 35 10.51 12.76 22.37
N PRO A 36 11.04 12.42 23.56
CA PRO A 36 12.13 13.18 24.18
C PRO A 36 13.40 13.21 23.33
N PHE A 37 13.57 12.27 22.39
CA PHE A 37 14.74 12.16 21.54
C PHE A 37 14.63 12.93 20.22
N THR A 38 13.42 13.04 19.68
CA THR A 38 13.19 13.52 18.29
C THR A 38 12.25 14.72 18.20
N GLY A 39 11.64 15.12 19.32
CA GLY A 39 10.70 16.24 19.42
C GLY A 39 9.30 15.87 18.96
N HIS A 40 8.52 16.89 18.56
CA HIS A 40 7.16 16.73 18.06
C HIS A 40 7.11 16.03 16.69
N PHE A 41 6.07 15.21 16.52
CA PHE A 41 5.73 14.51 15.28
C PHE A 41 6.88 13.74 14.61
N PRO A 42 7.53 12.79 15.32
CA PRO A 42 8.67 12.06 14.79
C PRO A 42 8.36 11.23 13.53
N ARG A 43 7.16 10.63 13.43
CA ARG A 43 6.74 9.86 12.25
C ARG A 43 6.50 10.80 11.06
N HIS A 44 5.83 11.94 11.26
CA HIS A 44 5.65 12.93 10.18
C HIS A 44 6.99 13.46 9.68
N ARG A 45 7.96 13.71 10.57
CA ARG A 45 9.32 14.11 10.20
C ARG A 45 10.02 13.04 9.36
N LEU A 46 9.90 11.76 9.75
CA LEU A 46 10.46 10.65 8.98
C LEU A 46 9.85 10.56 7.58
N ILE A 47 8.51 10.61 7.49
CA ILE A 47 7.79 10.57 6.21
C ILE A 47 8.20 11.75 5.33
N THR A 48 8.26 12.96 5.90
CA THR A 48 8.69 14.17 5.16
C THR A 48 10.10 14.02 4.61
N ARG A 49 11.04 13.49 5.40
CA ARG A 49 12.41 13.21 4.94
C ARG A 49 12.44 12.19 3.82
N LEU A 50 11.66 11.11 3.93
CA LEU A 50 11.56 10.09 2.90
C LEU A 50 11.00 10.68 1.60
N LEU A 51 9.88 11.42 1.68
CA LEU A 51 9.26 12.07 0.53
C LEU A 51 10.21 13.06 -0.14
N LEU A 52 10.87 13.92 0.64
CA LEU A 52 11.85 14.87 0.10
C LEU A 52 13.01 14.14 -0.58
N THR A 53 13.52 13.07 0.03
CA THR A 53 14.57 12.25 -0.56
C THR A 53 14.12 11.67 -1.90
N LEU A 54 12.90 11.12 -1.97
CA LEU A 54 12.33 10.61 -3.22
C LEU A 54 12.22 11.73 -4.27
N ILE A 55 11.65 12.88 -3.92
CA ILE A 55 11.52 14.03 -4.83
C ILE A 55 12.88 14.43 -5.39
N ILE A 56 13.89 14.57 -4.54
CA ILE A 56 15.25 14.94 -4.97
C ILE A 56 15.84 13.86 -5.89
N GLN A 57 15.70 12.57 -5.54
CA GLN A 57 16.20 11.48 -6.37
C GLN A 57 15.55 11.49 -7.75
N PHE A 58 14.23 11.68 -7.84
CA PHE A 58 13.53 11.73 -9.12
C PHE A 58 13.85 13.00 -9.92
N ALA A 59 14.05 14.15 -9.28
CA ALA A 59 14.32 15.42 -9.94
C ALA A 59 15.78 15.57 -10.41
N CYS A 60 16.72 15.02 -9.64
CA CYS A 60 18.15 15.30 -9.81
C CYS A 60 18.98 14.11 -10.32
N ALA A 61 18.44 12.88 -10.33
CA ALA A 61 19.20 11.74 -10.83
C ALA A 61 19.41 11.84 -12.35
N SER A 62 20.63 11.50 -12.80
CA SER A 62 20.96 11.45 -14.24
C SER A 62 20.20 10.36 -15.00
N ARG A 63 19.65 9.37 -14.27
CA ARG A 63 18.77 8.32 -14.77
C ARG A 63 17.59 8.19 -13.81
N VAL A 64 16.41 7.96 -14.35
CA VAL A 64 15.19 7.76 -13.55
C VAL A 64 15.40 6.56 -12.62
N PRO A 65 15.22 6.71 -11.30
CA PRO A 65 15.52 5.67 -10.31
C PRO A 65 14.42 4.59 -10.25
N LEU A 66 14.06 4.03 -11.40
CA LEU A 66 13.10 2.92 -11.55
C LEU A 66 13.85 1.63 -11.91
N SER A 67 13.31 0.49 -11.46
CA SER A 67 13.90 -0.82 -11.72
C SER A 67 12.92 -1.68 -12.53
N PRO A 68 13.12 -1.82 -13.86
CA PRO A 68 12.31 -2.70 -14.70
C PRO A 68 12.33 -4.13 -14.20
N LEU A 69 13.49 -4.62 -13.72
CA LEU A 69 13.64 -5.97 -13.17
C LEU A 69 12.71 -6.22 -11.97
N ARG A 70 12.61 -5.25 -11.05
CA ARG A 70 11.67 -5.37 -9.92
C ARG A 70 10.22 -5.40 -10.39
N CYS A 71 9.87 -4.59 -11.39
CA CYS A 71 8.53 -4.59 -11.97
C CYS A 71 8.20 -5.94 -12.64
N SER A 72 9.12 -6.50 -13.41
CA SER A 72 8.96 -7.82 -14.03
C SER A 72 8.80 -8.93 -12.99
N GLN A 73 9.56 -8.88 -11.89
CA GLN A 73 9.40 -9.83 -10.80
C GLN A 73 8.02 -9.71 -10.13
N SER A 74 7.57 -8.49 -9.82
CA SER A 74 6.23 -8.29 -9.24
C SER A 74 5.12 -8.80 -10.16
N LEU A 75 5.24 -8.59 -11.47
CA LEU A 75 4.27 -9.13 -12.44
C LEU A 75 4.26 -10.66 -12.46
N LEU A 76 5.42 -11.29 -12.33
CA LEU A 76 5.52 -12.74 -12.24
C LEU A 76 4.88 -13.25 -10.94
N ASP A 77 5.15 -12.59 -9.81
CA ASP A 77 4.59 -12.96 -8.50
C ASP A 77 3.06 -12.82 -8.51
N ASP A 78 2.54 -11.74 -9.10
CA ASP A 78 1.10 -11.51 -9.27
C ASP A 78 0.45 -12.55 -10.19
N TRP A 79 1.14 -12.92 -11.28
CA TRP A 79 0.68 -13.99 -12.18
C TRP A 79 0.59 -15.33 -11.46
N LEU A 80 1.60 -15.69 -10.67
CA LEU A 80 1.61 -16.93 -9.91
C LEU A 80 0.49 -16.98 -8.86
N GLN A 81 0.23 -15.87 -8.17
CA GLN A 81 -0.91 -15.77 -7.24
C GLN A 81 -2.25 -15.92 -7.96
N PHE A 82 -2.41 -15.28 -9.11
CA PHE A 82 -3.60 -15.42 -9.94
C PHE A 82 -3.82 -16.87 -10.37
N MET A 83 -2.76 -17.53 -10.84
CA MET A 83 -2.77 -18.93 -11.25
C MET A 83 -3.21 -19.86 -10.13
N GLU A 84 -2.67 -19.69 -8.93
CA GLU A 84 -3.04 -20.45 -7.74
C GLU A 84 -4.53 -20.23 -7.40
N LEU A 85 -4.96 -18.96 -7.38
CA LEU A 85 -6.35 -18.61 -7.09
C LEU A 85 -7.31 -19.26 -8.09
N VAL A 86 -7.03 -19.13 -9.38
CA VAL A 86 -7.92 -19.66 -10.43
C VAL A 86 -7.97 -21.17 -10.40
N THR A 87 -6.83 -21.84 -10.25
CA THR A 87 -6.78 -23.31 -10.13
C THR A 87 -7.55 -23.80 -8.90
N SER A 88 -7.52 -23.04 -7.79
CA SER A 88 -8.28 -23.37 -6.58
C SER A 88 -9.79 -23.16 -6.71
N LYS A 89 -10.23 -22.21 -7.55
CA LYS A 89 -11.64 -21.81 -7.69
C LYS A 89 -12.35 -22.48 -8.86
N ILE A 90 -11.61 -22.78 -9.93
CA ILE A 90 -12.10 -23.39 -11.16
C ILE A 90 -11.17 -24.56 -11.47
N PRO A 91 -11.35 -25.70 -10.78
CA PRO A 91 -10.73 -26.95 -11.23
C PRO A 91 -11.17 -27.19 -12.69
N ASP A 92 -10.22 -27.60 -13.53
CA ASP A 92 -10.43 -27.90 -14.96
C ASP A 92 -10.65 -26.70 -15.89
N ILE A 93 -10.06 -25.54 -15.57
CA ILE A 93 -10.13 -24.35 -16.45
C ILE A 93 -9.63 -24.61 -17.89
N LEU A 94 -8.77 -25.61 -18.08
CA LEU A 94 -8.31 -26.07 -19.38
C LEU A 94 -9.45 -26.57 -20.28
N GLU A 95 -10.50 -27.16 -19.71
CA GLU A 95 -11.68 -27.63 -20.46
C GLU A 95 -12.49 -26.46 -21.05
N TYR A 96 -12.36 -25.27 -20.47
CA TYR A 96 -12.93 -24.03 -20.99
C TYR A 96 -12.05 -23.36 -22.05
N GLY A 97 -10.97 -24.02 -22.48
CA GLY A 97 -10.04 -23.51 -23.50
C GLY A 97 -9.07 -22.45 -22.99
N VAL A 98 -8.99 -22.24 -21.67
CA VAL A 98 -8.04 -21.29 -21.07
C VAL A 98 -6.78 -22.04 -20.67
N ASN A 99 -5.72 -21.88 -21.46
CA ASN A 99 -4.41 -22.39 -21.09
C ASN A 99 -3.67 -21.37 -20.21
N LEU A 100 -3.57 -21.73 -18.95
CA LEU A 100 -2.89 -20.98 -17.91
C LEU A 100 -1.38 -21.31 -17.82
N VAL A 101 -0.95 -22.41 -18.46
CA VAL A 101 0.44 -22.86 -18.51
C VAL A 101 1.09 -22.33 -19.80
N THR A 102 2.04 -21.41 -19.65
CA THR A 102 3.05 -21.13 -20.70
C THR A 102 4.03 -22.28 -20.81
#